data_AF-A0A4Q0SXP7-F1
#
_entry.id   AF-A0A4Q0SXP7-F1
#
_cell.length_a   1.000
_cell.length_b   1.000
_cell.length_c   1.000
_cell.angle_alpha   90.00
_cell.angle_beta   90.00
_cell.angle_gamma   90.00
#
_symmetry.space_group_name_H-M   'P 1'
#
loop_
_entity.id
_entity.type
_entity.pdbx_description
1 polymer ?
#
loop_
_entity_poly.entity_id
_entity_poly.type
_entity_poly.pdbx_seq_one_letter_code
_entity_poly.pdbx_strand_id
1 'polypeptide(L)'
;MTRLLIGKDGFTLPIELVTSTQAILARKRSGKSYTASVQAEELLRHKQQIATIDPTGAWWGLRSSAAGDGPGYPVVVFGGDHADAPLEPHAGRMLATALVEHGFSAIFDVGLMVTEDQIRFTSDFSSEHP
;
A
#
# COMPACT_ATOMS: atom_id res chain seq x y z
N MET A 1 2.97 -8.51 23.32
CA MET A 1 2.28 -8.64 22.01
C MET A 1 2.29 -7.29 21.36
N THR A 2 2.84 -7.17 20.15
CA THR A 2 2.93 -5.91 19.40
C THR A 2 1.54 -5.46 18.95
N ARG A 3 1.26 -4.16 18.97
CA ARG A 3 -0.03 -3.58 18.59
C ARG A 3 0.16 -2.42 17.63
N LEU A 4 -0.67 -2.37 16.59
CA LEU A 4 -0.75 -1.26 15.63
C LEU A 4 -1.62 -0.15 16.24
N LEU A 5 -1.10 1.08 16.33
CA LEU A 5 -1.87 2.23 16.83
C LEU A 5 -2.67 2.90 15.71
N ILE A 6 -3.99 2.86 15.77
CA ILE A 6 -4.86 3.41 14.73
C ILE A 6 -5.55 4.68 15.27
N GLY A 7 -5.11 5.83 14.79
CA GLY A 7 -5.66 7.13 15.20
C GLY A 7 -5.16 7.60 16.57
N LYS A 8 -5.63 8.77 17.01
CA LYS A 8 -5.12 9.46 18.21
C LYS A 8 -5.77 9.00 19.52
N ASP A 9 -6.88 8.27 19.45
CA ASP A 9 -7.73 7.95 20.61
C ASP A 9 -7.34 6.65 21.31
N GLY A 10 -6.17 6.09 21.01
CA GLY A 10 -5.66 4.86 21.64
C GLY A 10 -6.30 3.56 21.13
N PHE A 11 -7.05 3.61 20.02
CA PHE A 11 -7.55 2.41 19.36
C PHE A 11 -6.38 1.60 18.77
N THR A 12 -6.35 0.30 19.04
CA THR A 12 -5.24 -0.58 18.63
C THR A 12 -5.73 -1.85 17.96
N LEU A 13 -4.95 -2.35 17.00
CA LEU A 13 -5.16 -3.63 16.33
C LEU A 13 -3.99 -4.60 16.62
N PRO A 14 -4.23 -5.91 16.63
CA PRO A 14 -3.16 -6.91 16.72
C PRO A 14 -2.21 -6.82 15.51
N ILE A 15 -0.91 -7.08 15.71
CA ILE A 15 0.06 -7.11 14.60
C ILE A 15 -0.23 -8.27 13.63
N GLU A 16 -0.81 -9.35 14.15
CA GLU A 16 -1.21 -10.56 13.45
C GLU A 16 -2.19 -10.29 12.30
N LEU A 17 -2.83 -9.11 12.31
CA LEU A 17 -3.68 -8.62 11.23
C LEU A 17 -2.95 -8.59 9.87
N VAL A 18 -1.61 -8.50 9.85
CA VAL A 18 -0.79 -8.60 8.63
C VAL A 18 -1.03 -9.90 7.85
N THR A 19 -1.46 -10.98 8.51
CA THR A 19 -1.71 -12.27 7.87
C THR A 19 -3.15 -12.42 7.36
N SER A 20 -3.95 -11.35 7.40
CA SER A 20 -5.36 -11.37 7.05
C SER A 20 -5.68 -10.35 5.97
N THR A 21 -6.64 -10.65 5.11
CA THR A 21 -7.19 -9.69 4.15
C THR A 21 -8.05 -8.68 4.90
N GLN A 22 -7.77 -7.40 4.70
CA GLN A 22 -8.43 -6.31 5.43
C GLN A 22 -9.11 -5.33 4.48
N ALA A 23 -10.28 -4.86 4.86
CA ALA A 23 -11.01 -3.83 4.12
C ALA A 23 -11.36 -2.65 5.03
N ILE A 24 -10.96 -1.44 4.64
CA ILE A 24 -11.35 -0.19 5.31
C ILE A 24 -12.50 0.43 4.50
N LEU A 25 -13.74 0.24 4.98
CA LEU A 25 -14.95 0.73 4.34
C LEU A 25 -15.38 2.08 4.93
N ALA A 26 -15.47 3.12 4.10
CA ALA A 26 -16.02 4.42 4.51
C ALA A 26 -16.56 5.22 3.31
N ARG A 27 -17.41 6.23 3.58
CA ARG A 27 -17.91 7.15 2.53
C ARG A 27 -16.75 7.95 1.90
N LYS A 28 -16.96 8.47 0.69
CA LYS A 28 -15.99 9.36 0.02
C LYS A 28 -15.66 10.54 0.94
N ARG A 29 -14.36 10.86 1.09
CA ARG A 29 -13.80 11.90 2.00
C ARG A 29 -14.02 11.67 3.51
N SER A 30 -14.39 10.46 3.95
CA SER A 30 -14.49 10.14 5.39
C SER A 30 -13.17 9.69 6.03
N GLY A 31 -12.04 9.86 5.35
CA GLY A 31 -10.72 9.55 5.90
C GLY A 31 -10.21 8.12 5.69
N LYS A 32 -10.89 7.25 4.91
CA LYS A 32 -10.43 5.88 4.64
C LYS A 32 -8.97 5.77 4.17
N SER A 33 -8.54 6.65 3.26
CA SER A 33 -7.17 6.65 2.74
C SER A 33 -6.17 7.03 3.83
N TYR A 34 -6.55 7.95 4.72
CA TYR A 34 -5.74 8.33 5.87
C TYR A 34 -5.67 7.21 6.91
N THR A 35 -6.77 6.54 7.23
CA THR A 35 -6.76 5.37 8.12
C THR A 35 -5.90 4.25 7.56
N ALA A 36 -6.00 3.98 6.25
CA ALA A 36 -5.19 2.98 5.57
C ALA A 36 -3.70 3.34 5.56
N SER A 37 -3.35 4.62 5.35
CA SER A 37 -1.96 5.07 5.40
C SER A 37 -1.37 4.95 6.81
N VAL A 38 -2.11 5.35 7.86
CA VAL A 38 -1.68 5.17 9.27
C VAL A 38 -1.45 3.70 9.60
N GLN A 39 -2.35 2.81 9.14
CA GLN A 39 -2.15 1.37 9.32
C GLN A 39 -0.89 0.86 8.60
N ALA A 40 -0.66 1.32 7.37
CA ALA A 40 0.53 0.98 6.60
C ALA A 40 1.82 1.50 7.28
N GLU A 41 1.81 2.72 7.80
CA GLU A 41 2.93 3.30 8.56
C GLU A 41 3.25 2.46 9.80
N GLU A 42 2.23 2.02 10.56
CA GLU A 42 2.43 1.19 11.74
C GLU A 42 2.96 -0.21 11.39
N LEU A 43 2.47 -0.81 10.30
CA LEU A 43 3.02 -2.08 9.78
C LEU A 43 4.50 -1.92 9.41
N LEU A 44 4.84 -0.87 8.65
CA LEU A 44 6.21 -0.58 8.24
C LEU A 44 7.13 -0.25 9.43
N ARG A 45 6.63 0.49 10.43
CA ARG A 45 7.32 0.74 11.71
C ARG A 45 7.69 -0.56 12.42
N HIS A 46 6.82 -1.57 12.31
CA HIS A 46 7.04 -2.92 12.85
C HIS A 46 7.71 -3.88 11.85
N LYS A 47 8.33 -3.35 10.78
CA LYS A 47 9.05 -4.10 9.76
C LYS A 47 8.19 -5.16 9.06
N GLN A 48 6.89 -4.92 8.98
CA GLN A 48 5.96 -5.75 8.21
C GLN A 48 5.89 -5.26 6.76
N GLN A 49 5.64 -6.19 5.85
CA GLN A 49 5.50 -5.91 4.43
C GLN A 49 4.14 -5.29 4.12
N ILE A 50 4.10 -4.36 3.17
CA ILE A 50 2.86 -3.82 2.60
C ILE A 50 2.87 -3.89 1.07
N ALA A 51 1.68 -3.99 0.48
CA ALA A 51 1.47 -3.84 -0.95
C ALA A 51 0.18 -3.04 -1.16
N THR A 52 0.28 -1.90 -1.84
CA THR A 52 -0.85 -0.95 -1.91
C THR A 52 -1.16 -0.58 -3.34
N ILE A 53 -2.44 -0.68 -3.73
CA ILE A 53 -2.93 -0.15 -5.01
C ILE A 53 -3.44 1.27 -4.75
N ASP A 54 -2.77 2.27 -5.32
CA ASP A 54 -3.01 3.68 -5.07
C ASP A 54 -3.62 4.39 -6.29
N PRO A 55 -4.96 4.54 -6.37
CA PRO A 55 -5.59 5.33 -7.41
C PRO A 55 -5.50 6.85 -7.15
N THR A 56 -4.95 7.28 -6.02
CA THR A 56 -4.88 8.70 -5.62
C THR A 56 -3.52 9.33 -5.88
N GLY A 57 -2.47 8.52 -6.06
CA GLY A 57 -1.09 8.98 -6.22
C GLY A 57 -0.52 9.72 -5.00
N ALA A 58 -1.05 9.44 -3.80
CA ALA A 58 -0.65 10.12 -2.57
C ALA A 58 0.28 9.26 -1.69
N TRP A 59 0.32 7.95 -1.90
CA TRP A 59 0.97 7.01 -0.98
C TRP A 59 2.50 7.06 -1.07
N TRP A 60 3.08 7.63 -2.14
CA TRP A 60 4.51 7.88 -2.22
C TRP A 60 5.04 8.73 -1.04
N GLY A 61 4.16 9.50 -0.38
CA GLY A 61 4.46 10.22 0.85
C GLY A 61 5.00 9.35 1.99
N LEU A 62 4.76 8.03 1.98
CA LEU A 62 5.39 7.07 2.90
C LEU A 62 6.92 7.09 2.83
N ARG A 63 7.51 7.57 1.74
CA ARG A 63 8.97 7.75 1.57
C ARG A 63 9.51 9.00 2.25
N SER A 64 8.66 9.83 2.86
CA SER A 64 9.06 11.02 3.62
C SER A 64 8.92 10.77 5.12
N SER A 65 9.79 11.40 5.92
CA SER A 65 9.70 11.39 7.38
C SER A 65 8.39 12.04 7.84
N ALA A 66 7.96 11.77 9.08
CA ALA A 66 6.77 12.42 9.64
C ALA A 66 6.88 13.96 9.72
N ALA A 67 8.12 14.48 9.78
CA ALA A 67 8.40 15.93 9.74
C ALA A 67 8.51 16.49 8.31
N GLY A 68 8.53 15.62 7.28
CA GLY A 68 8.60 15.99 5.88
C GLY A 68 10.00 16.42 5.41
N ASP A 69 11.02 16.25 6.24
CA ASP A 69 12.37 16.81 6.07
C ASP A 69 13.46 15.74 5.87
N GLY A 70 13.08 14.47 5.80
CA GLY A 70 14.01 13.35 5.71
C GLY A 70 13.39 12.10 5.10
N PRO A 71 14.18 11.01 4.96
CA PRO A 71 13.69 9.75 4.42
C PRO A 71 12.69 9.09 5.38
N GLY A 72 11.62 8.56 4.80
CA GLY A 72 10.62 7.73 5.45
C GLY A 72 10.91 6.23 5.28
N TYR A 73 9.91 5.46 4.88
CA TYR A 73 10.01 4.01 4.75
C TYR A 73 10.58 3.57 3.39
N PRO A 74 11.30 2.43 3.34
CA PRO A 74 11.83 1.87 2.11
C PRO A 74 10.73 1.12 1.33
N VAL A 75 9.95 1.88 0.56
CA VAL A 75 8.90 1.35 -0.32
C VAL A 75 9.24 1.65 -1.78
N VAL A 76 9.09 0.64 -2.64
CA VAL A 76 9.27 0.79 -4.10
C VAL A 76 7.98 1.34 -4.70
N VAL A 77 8.08 2.36 -5.55
CA VAL A 77 6.93 2.95 -6.24
C VAL A 77 6.92 2.49 -7.70
N PHE A 78 5.84 1.85 -8.12
CA PHE A 78 5.59 1.53 -9.52
C PHE A 78 4.49 2.42 -10.07
N GLY A 79 4.73 3.03 -11.23
CA GLY A 79 3.76 3.92 -11.87
C GLY A 79 3.62 5.28 -11.17
N GLY A 80 2.80 6.15 -11.77
CA GLY A 80 2.63 7.52 -11.31
C GLY A 80 3.82 8.44 -11.59
N ASP A 81 3.72 9.69 -11.14
CA ASP A 81 4.74 10.72 -11.36
C ASP A 81 6.00 10.52 -10.47
N HIS A 82 5.90 9.68 -9.44
CA HIS A 82 6.96 9.44 -8.44
C HIS A 82 7.56 8.03 -8.54
N ALA A 83 7.42 7.39 -9.70
CA ALA A 83 7.81 6.00 -9.93
C ALA A 83 9.33 5.78 -9.86
N ASP A 84 9.74 4.67 -9.21
CA ASP A 84 11.07 4.09 -9.39
C ASP A 84 11.12 3.19 -10.65
N ALA A 85 9.97 2.60 -11.03
CA ALA A 85 9.81 1.76 -12.20
C ALA A 85 8.41 1.91 -12.85
N PRO A 86 8.26 1.69 -14.16
CA PRO A 86 6.94 1.76 -14.81
C PRO A 86 5.99 0.69 -14.28
N LEU A 87 4.69 0.96 -14.37
CA LEU A 87 3.64 0.00 -14.02
C LEU A 87 2.85 -0.37 -15.28
N GLU A 88 3.09 -1.58 -15.79
CA GLU A 88 2.35 -2.11 -16.93
C GLU A 88 1.01 -2.69 -16.48
N PRO A 89 -0.12 -2.42 -17.19
CA PRO A 89 -1.45 -2.90 -16.80
C PRO A 89 -1.56 -4.42 -16.60
N HIS A 90 -0.74 -5.20 -17.31
CA HIS A 90 -0.72 -6.66 -17.28
C HIS A 90 0.29 -7.25 -16.27
N ALA A 91 1.03 -6.41 -15.54
CA ALA A 91 2.09 -6.88 -14.65
C ALA A 91 1.60 -7.36 -13.27
N GLY A 92 0.29 -7.26 -12.98
CA GLY A 92 -0.28 -7.52 -11.64
C GLY A 92 0.16 -8.85 -11.03
N ARG A 93 0.02 -9.95 -11.78
CA ARG A 93 0.41 -11.29 -11.32
C ARG A 93 1.91 -11.40 -11.04
N MET A 94 2.73 -10.93 -11.98
CA MET A 94 4.20 -10.98 -11.86
C MET A 94 4.68 -10.20 -10.63
N LEU A 95 4.10 -9.02 -10.39
CA LEU A 95 4.46 -8.18 -9.25
C LEU A 95 3.99 -8.77 -7.91
N ALA A 96 2.81 -9.40 -7.87
CA ALA A 96 2.34 -10.13 -6.70
C ALA A 96 3.30 -11.28 -6.34
N THR A 97 3.74 -12.07 -7.33
CA THR A 97 4.74 -13.13 -7.11
C THR A 97 6.08 -12.56 -6.64
N ALA A 98 6.58 -11.50 -7.29
CA ALA A 98 7.85 -10.87 -6.91
C ALA A 98 7.83 -10.32 -5.47
N LEU A 99 6.71 -9.76 -5.02
CA LEU A 99 6.56 -9.30 -3.63
C LEU A 99 6.73 -10.44 -2.63
N VAL A 100 6.12 -11.59 -2.89
CA VAL A 100 6.21 -12.77 -2.01
C VAL A 100 7.61 -13.36 -2.04
N GLU A 101 8.20 -13.51 -3.24
CA GLU A 101 9.51 -14.13 -3.42
C GLU A 101 10.67 -13.29 -2.86
N HIS A 102 10.59 -11.96 -2.99
CA HIS A 102 11.68 -11.06 -2.61
C HIS A 102 11.43 -10.28 -1.31
N GLY A 103 10.22 -10.28 -0.78
CA GLY A 103 9.92 -9.72 0.55
C GLY A 103 10.11 -8.20 0.68
N PHE A 104 9.74 -7.42 -0.34
CA PHE A 104 9.82 -5.95 -0.31
C PHE A 104 8.44 -5.29 -0.22
N SER A 105 8.36 -4.06 0.29
CA SER A 105 7.12 -3.29 0.33
C SER A 105 6.96 -2.44 -0.93
N ALA A 106 5.74 -2.34 -1.46
CA ALA A 106 5.49 -1.62 -2.71
C ALA A 106 4.19 -0.80 -2.74
N ILE A 107 4.24 0.25 -3.54
CA ILE A 107 3.10 1.09 -3.94
C ILE A 107 2.93 0.92 -5.45
N PHE A 108 1.72 0.55 -5.87
CA PHE A 108 1.30 0.49 -7.26
C PHE A 108 0.39 1.69 -7.54
N ASP A 109 0.96 2.78 -8.04
CA ASP A 109 0.22 3.98 -8.40
C ASP A 109 -0.45 3.77 -9.77
N VAL A 110 -1.77 3.61 -9.73
CA VAL A 110 -2.62 3.38 -10.91
C VAL A 110 -3.37 4.66 -11.31
N GLY A 111 -3.10 5.81 -10.66
CA GLY A 111 -3.85 7.04 -10.83
C GLY A 111 -3.78 7.64 -12.24
N LEU A 112 -2.69 7.39 -12.97
CA LEU A 112 -2.51 7.83 -14.36
C LEU A 112 -3.03 6.82 -15.41
N MET A 113 -3.46 5.63 -14.99
CA MET A 113 -4.04 4.63 -15.88
C MET A 113 -5.49 4.97 -16.21
N VAL A 114 -5.93 4.57 -17.40
CA VAL A 114 -7.37 4.54 -17.71
C VAL A 114 -8.08 3.49 -16.85
N THR A 115 -9.38 3.68 -16.59
CA THR A 115 -10.16 2.80 -15.71
C THR A 115 -10.06 1.32 -16.05
N GLU A 116 -10.02 0.98 -17.34
CA GLU A 116 -9.87 -0.41 -17.79
C GLU A 116 -8.57 -1.04 -17.29
N ASP A 117 -7.46 -0.31 -17.41
CA ASP A 117 -6.14 -0.76 -16.98
C ASP A 117 -6.04 -0.85 -15.45
N GLN A 118 -6.67 0.07 -14.71
CA GLN A 118 -6.75 -0.01 -13.25
C GLN A 118 -7.45 -1.30 -12.80
N ILE A 119 -8.59 -1.62 -13.42
CA ILE A 119 -9.37 -2.82 -13.13
C ILE A 119 -8.55 -4.07 -13.46
N ARG A 120 -7.92 -4.08 -14.65
CA ARG A 120 -7.10 -5.18 -15.12
C ARG A 120 -5.95 -5.47 -14.17
N PHE A 121 -5.13 -4.45 -13.87
CA PHE A 121 -4.01 -4.58 -12.96
C PHE A 121 -4.46 -5.10 -11.59
N THR A 122 -5.50 -4.48 -11.02
CA THR A 122 -6.04 -4.86 -9.70
C THR A 122 -6.54 -6.30 -9.68
N SER A 123 -7.23 -6.73 -10.73
CA SER A 123 -7.73 -8.10 -10.89
C SER A 123 -6.60 -9.11 -10.99
N ASP A 124 -5.59 -8.84 -11.82
CA ASP A 124 -4.45 -9.74 -12.01
C ASP A 124 -3.62 -9.84 -10.72
N PHE A 125 -3.39 -8.70 -10.05
CA PHE A 125 -2.67 -8.62 -8.79
C PHE A 125 -3.37 -9.37 -7.65
N SER A 126 -4.69 -9.26 -7.57
CA SER A 126 -5.48 -9.88 -6.49
C SER A 126 -5.92 -11.32 -6.81
N SER A 127 -5.57 -11.84 -7.99
CA SER A 127 -5.95 -13.21 -8.38
C SER A 127 -5.23 -14.23 -7.49
N GLU A 128 -5.98 -15.18 -6.92
CA GLU A 128 -5.42 -16.26 -6.13
C GLU A 128 -4.35 -17.01 -6.93
N HIS A 129 -3.21 -17.27 -6.29
CA HIS A 129 -2.21 -18.20 -6.80
C HIS A 129 -2.55 -19.61 -6.28
N PRO A 130 -2.56 -20.64 -7.14
CA PRO A 130 -2.67 -22.03 -6.71
C PRO A 130 -1.48 -22.49 -5.85
#